data_AF-A0A1C6UN69-F1
#
_entry.id   AF-A0A1C6UN69-F1
#
_cell.length_a   1.000
_cell.length_b   1.000
_cell.length_c   1.000
_cell.angle_alpha   90.00
_cell.angle_beta   90.00
_cell.angle_gamma   90.00
#
_symmetry.space_group_name_H-M   'P 1'
#
loop_
_entity.id
_entity.type
_entity.pdbx_description
1 polymer ?
#
loop_
_entity_poly.entity_id
_entity_poly.type
_entity_poly.pdbx_seq_one_letter_code
_entity_poly.pdbx_strand_id
1 'polypeptide(L)'
;MDIYEDARTVSRADLAAWLRQVASQLESTGQIFYGAAGTIAVADEVHCELEIEQEDEDEFSVEIEFSWARPKTADPATVEATGPTAEVTAPRAAEAEPAAENSGAE
;
A
#
# COMPACT_ATOMS: atom_id res chain seq x y z
N MET A 1 -21.27 12.41 0.59
CA MET A 1 -21.49 12.15 2.03
C MET A 1 -20.11 11.90 2.59
N ASP A 2 -19.64 12.81 3.41
CA ASP A 2 -18.30 12.75 3.97
C ASP A 2 -18.30 11.82 5.18
N ILE A 3 -17.25 11.02 5.28
CA ILE A 3 -17.09 10.07 6.40
C ILE A 3 -16.44 10.73 7.62
N TYR A 4 -15.83 11.91 7.44
CA TYR A 4 -15.18 12.73 8.47
C TYR A 4 -14.87 14.13 7.93
N GLU A 5 -14.97 15.16 8.77
CA GLU A 5 -14.56 16.56 8.47
C GLU A 5 -13.97 17.20 9.75
N ASP A 6 -12.85 17.92 9.61
CA ASP A 6 -12.22 18.70 10.68
C ASP A 6 -11.66 20.01 10.11
N ALA A 7 -12.38 21.12 10.33
CA ALA A 7 -12.04 22.45 9.83
C ALA A 7 -11.62 23.38 10.98
N ARG A 8 -10.39 23.90 10.93
CA ARG A 8 -9.80 24.75 11.96
C ARG A 8 -8.81 25.76 11.38
N THR A 9 -8.70 26.93 12.00
CA THR A 9 -7.56 27.84 11.78
C THR A 9 -6.43 27.46 12.74
N VAL A 10 -5.27 27.14 12.19
CA VAL A 10 -4.10 26.69 12.96
C VAL A 10 -2.86 27.52 12.60
N SER A 11 -1.81 27.45 13.44
CA SER A 11 -0.55 28.09 13.09
C SER A 11 0.17 27.33 11.96
N ARG A 12 1.09 28.01 11.26
CA ARG A 12 1.95 27.36 10.25
C ARG A 12 2.76 26.19 10.81
N ALA A 13 3.15 26.26 12.09
CA ALA A 13 3.88 25.17 12.75
C ALA A 13 2.99 23.95 12.98
N ASP A 14 1.74 24.18 13.40
CA ASP A 14 0.76 23.11 13.62
C ASP A 14 0.35 22.44 12.30
N LEU A 15 0.11 23.22 11.24
CA LEU A 15 -0.15 22.68 9.90
C LEU A 15 1.00 21.78 9.43
N ALA A 16 2.24 22.24 9.59
CA ALA A 16 3.41 21.44 9.21
C ALA A 16 3.55 20.18 10.08
N ALA A 17 3.15 20.21 11.35
CA ALA A 17 3.12 19.01 12.20
C ALA A 17 2.06 18.02 11.71
N TRP A 18 0.89 18.52 11.32
CA TRP A 18 -0.19 17.71 10.76
C TRP A 18 0.18 17.02 9.44
N LEU A 19 0.78 17.76 8.50
CA LEU A 19 1.25 17.19 7.23
C LEU A 19 2.31 16.10 7.45
N ARG A 20 3.25 16.31 8.39
CA ARG A 20 4.23 15.28 8.75
C ARG A 20 3.58 14.05 9.35
N GLN A 21 2.56 14.23 10.20
CA GLN A 21 1.82 13.11 10.78
C GLN A 21 1.15 12.27 9.68
N VAL A 22 0.46 12.91 8.74
CA VAL A 22 -0.16 12.20 7.60
C VAL A 22 0.90 11.45 6.80
N ALA A 23 2.01 12.10 6.45
CA ALA A 23 3.11 11.46 5.73
C ALA A 23 3.67 10.24 6.47
N SER A 24 3.93 10.35 7.78
CA SER A 24 4.42 9.22 8.58
C SER A 24 3.42 8.06 8.65
N GLN A 25 2.11 8.32 8.68
CA GLN A 25 1.10 7.27 8.69
C GLN A 25 1.04 6.52 7.35
N LEU A 26 1.12 7.25 6.23
CA LEU A 26 1.20 6.68 4.89
C LEU A 26 2.43 5.78 4.75
N GLU A 27 3.61 6.27 5.17
CA GLU A 27 4.87 5.52 5.08
C GLU A 27 4.90 4.29 5.99
N SER A 28 4.43 4.42 7.23
CA SER A 28 4.59 3.35 8.24
C SER A 28 3.52 2.27 8.15
N THR A 29 2.29 2.63 7.78
CA THR A 29 1.13 1.74 7.88
C THR A 29 0.32 1.62 6.60
N GLY A 30 0.49 2.53 5.64
CA GLY A 30 -0.40 2.63 4.47
C GLY A 30 -1.84 2.99 4.86
N GLN A 31 -2.05 3.62 6.02
CA GLN A 31 -3.36 3.99 6.53
C GLN A 31 -3.38 5.45 6.98
N ILE A 32 -4.57 6.07 6.98
CA ILE A 32 -4.81 7.38 7.58
C ILE A 32 -5.76 7.21 8.74
N PHE A 33 -5.36 7.74 9.90
CA PHE A 33 -6.18 7.80 11.11
C PHE A 33 -6.82 9.18 11.25
N TYR A 34 -8.15 9.22 11.37
CA TYR A 34 -8.93 10.45 11.49
C TYR A 34 -9.64 10.52 12.86
N GLY A 35 -8.85 10.36 13.92
CA GLY A 35 -9.33 10.40 15.30
C GLY A 35 -10.09 9.14 15.71
N ALA A 36 -10.90 9.25 16.77
CA ALA A 36 -11.71 8.13 17.26
C ALA A 36 -12.74 7.61 16.24
N ALA A 37 -12.95 8.34 15.13
CA ALA A 37 -13.87 7.96 14.06
C ALA A 37 -13.32 6.82 13.17
N GLY A 38 -12.01 6.56 13.18
CA GLY A 38 -11.43 5.35 12.59
C GLY A 38 -10.20 5.56 11.72
N THR A 39 -9.98 4.58 10.84
CA THR A 39 -8.85 4.51 9.91
C THR A 39 -9.31 4.08 8.52
N ILE A 40 -8.66 4.61 7.48
CA ILE A 40 -8.81 4.14 6.10
C ILE A 40 -7.48 3.62 5.56
N ALA A 41 -7.53 2.53 4.81
CA ALA A 41 -6.37 2.03 4.07
C ALA A 41 -6.21 2.79 2.74
N VAL A 42 -4.98 3.20 2.45
CA VAL A 42 -4.57 3.86 1.21
C VAL A 42 -3.90 2.82 0.32
N ALA A 43 -4.17 2.88 -0.99
CA ALA A 43 -3.54 1.98 -1.95
C ALA A 43 -2.04 2.29 -2.13
N ASP A 44 -1.27 1.31 -2.60
CA ASP A 44 0.16 1.47 -2.88
C ASP A 44 0.42 2.55 -3.96
N GLU A 45 -0.54 2.75 -4.86
CA GLU A 45 -0.54 3.81 -5.88
C GLU A 45 -1.82 4.64 -5.77
N VAL A 46 -1.67 5.98 -5.81
CA VAL A 46 -2.77 6.93 -5.75
C VAL A 46 -2.64 7.95 -6.89
N HIS A 47 -3.76 8.48 -7.34
CA HIS A 47 -3.75 9.72 -8.13
C HIS A 47 -3.59 10.89 -7.16
N CYS A 48 -2.62 11.78 -7.38
CA CYS A 48 -2.33 12.89 -6.47
C CYS A 48 -2.14 14.19 -7.23
N GLU A 49 -2.77 15.25 -6.74
CA GLU A 49 -2.72 16.60 -7.27
C GLU A 49 -2.29 17.59 -6.16
N LEU A 50 -1.50 18.58 -6.53
CA LEU A 50 -1.10 19.70 -5.68
C LEU A 50 -1.47 20.98 -6.43
N GLU A 51 -2.36 21.76 -5.85
CA GLU A 51 -2.83 23.02 -6.41
C GLU A 51 -2.43 24.18 -5.50
N ILE A 52 -2.01 25.28 -6.12
CA ILE A 52 -1.64 26.52 -5.43
C ILE A 52 -2.29 27.65 -6.20
N GLU A 53 -3.25 28.31 -5.57
CA GLU A 53 -4.06 29.34 -6.21
C GLU A 53 -4.01 30.64 -5.41
N GLN A 54 -4.11 31.75 -6.14
CA GLN A 54 -4.40 33.05 -5.58
C GLN A 54 -5.89 33.33 -5.86
N GLU A 55 -6.71 33.21 -4.82
CA GLU A 55 -8.16 33.35 -4.90
C GLU A 55 -8.56 34.81 -5.20
N ASP A 56 -7.88 35.75 -4.53
CA ASP A 56 -8.00 37.20 -4.75
C ASP A 56 -6.69 37.95 -4.42
N GLU A 57 -6.75 39.28 -4.26
CA GLU A 57 -5.55 40.09 -3.99
C GLU A 57 -4.84 39.73 -2.66
N ASP A 58 -5.57 39.20 -1.67
CA ASP A 58 -5.09 38.97 -0.31
C ASP A 58 -5.19 37.51 0.16
N GLU A 59 -5.80 36.61 -0.61
CA GLU A 59 -5.99 35.20 -0.25
C GLU A 59 -5.24 34.22 -1.18
N PHE A 60 -4.56 33.25 -0.54
CA PHE A 60 -3.94 32.12 -1.21
C PHE A 60 -4.53 30.81 -0.69
N SER A 61 -4.87 29.90 -1.59
CA SER A 61 -5.24 28.52 -1.26
C SER A 61 -4.14 27.56 -1.70
N VAL A 62 -3.90 26.53 -0.88
CA VAL A 62 -2.99 25.43 -1.22
C VAL A 62 -3.69 24.13 -0.87
N GLU A 63 -3.89 23.28 -1.87
CA GLU A 63 -4.61 22.03 -1.74
C GLU A 63 -3.72 20.86 -2.14
N ILE A 64 -3.77 19.80 -1.33
CA ILE A 64 -3.17 18.50 -1.67
C ILE A 64 -4.28 17.46 -1.62
N GLU A 65 -4.69 16.99 -2.79
CA GLU A 65 -5.70 15.95 -2.93
C GLU A 65 -5.05 14.67 -3.45
N PHE A 66 -5.48 13.54 -2.91
CA PHE A 66 -5.18 12.24 -3.51
C PHE A 66 -6.36 11.30 -3.37
N SER A 67 -6.58 10.51 -4.41
CA SER A 67 -7.71 9.60 -4.51
C SER A 67 -7.29 8.24 -5.04
N TRP A 68 -8.04 7.22 -4.62
CA TRP A 68 -7.84 5.84 -5.05
C TRP A 68 -9.17 5.10 -5.06
N ALA A 69 -9.26 4.09 -5.92
CA ALA A 69 -10.38 3.17 -5.91
C ALA A 69 -10.28 2.24 -4.69
N ARG A 70 -11.42 1.93 -4.06
CA ARG A 70 -11.46 0.84 -3.09
C ARG A 70 -11.02 -0.44 -3.78
N PRO A 71 -10.12 -1.25 -3.18
CA PRO A 71 -9.77 -2.54 -3.74
C PRO A 71 -11.05 -3.33 -3.96
N LYS A 72 -11.33 -3.73 -5.20
CA LYS A 72 -12.35 -4.74 -5.46
C LYS A 72 -11.84 -5.98 -4.75
N THR A 73 -12.49 -6.38 -3.65
CA THR A 73 -12.22 -7.67 -3.05
C THR A 73 -12.38 -8.68 -4.17
N ALA A 74 -11.29 -9.30 -4.60
CA ALA A 74 -11.35 -10.33 -5.62
C ALA A 74 -12.27 -11.40 -5.05
N ASP A 75 -13.40 -11.63 -5.72
CA ASP A 75 -14.30 -12.70 -5.35
C ASP A 75 -13.48 -14.00 -5.36
N PRO A 76 -13.42 -14.76 -4.26
CA PRO A 76 -12.59 -15.97 -4.18
C PRO A 76 -12.97 -17.03 -5.22
N ALA A 77 -14.06 -16.84 -5.97
CA ALA A 77 -14.50 -17.69 -7.06
C ALA A 77 -13.64 -17.60 -8.35
N THR A 78 -12.71 -16.63 -8.48
CA THR A 78 -11.90 -16.49 -9.71
C THR A 78 -10.51 -17.13 -9.61
N VAL A 79 -10.14 -17.69 -8.45
CA VAL A 79 -8.86 -18.37 -8.24
C VAL A 79 -8.96 -19.90 -8.26
N GLU A 80 -9.92 -20.52 -8.94
CA GLU A 80 -9.87 -21.97 -9.20
C GLU A 80 -10.35 -22.33 -10.62
N ALA A 81 -9.44 -22.24 -11.60
CA ALA A 81 -9.54 -23.01 -12.85
C ALA A 81 -8.16 -23.23 -13.52
N THR A 82 -7.12 -23.53 -12.74
CA THR A 82 -5.92 -24.23 -13.27
C THR A 82 -5.42 -25.20 -12.21
N GLY A 83 -6.15 -26.29 -12.05
CA GLY A 83 -5.70 -27.46 -11.28
C GLY A 83 -4.52 -28.17 -11.95
N PRO A 84 -3.68 -28.88 -11.18
CA PRO A 84 -2.46 -29.51 -11.68
C PRO A 84 -2.76 -30.89 -12.27
N THR A 85 -2.40 -31.13 -13.53
CA THR A 85 -2.29 -32.51 -14.03
C THR A 85 -0.86 -32.98 -13.82
N ALA A 86 -0.62 -33.54 -12.63
CA ALA A 86 0.53 -34.39 -12.40
C ALA A 86 0.27 -35.74 -13.10
N GLU A 87 0.94 -36.00 -14.22
CA GLU A 87 1.12 -37.35 -14.73
C GLU A 87 2.54 -37.81 -14.37
N VAL A 88 2.64 -38.51 -13.25
CA VAL A 88 3.86 -39.21 -12.81
C VAL A 88 3.90 -40.54 -13.55
N THR A 89 4.76 -40.66 -14.56
CA THR A 89 5.15 -41.95 -15.15
C THR A 89 6.55 -42.31 -14.64
N ALA A 90 6.63 -43.27 -13.73
CA ALA A 90 7.88 -43.97 -13.42
C ALA A 90 8.10 -45.11 -14.42
N PRO A 91 9.36 -45.42 -14.75
CA PRO A 91 9.79 -46.79 -14.50
C PRO A 91 11.14 -46.90 -13.78
N ARG A 92 11.41 -48.14 -13.38
CA ARG A 92 12.27 -48.62 -12.29
C ARG A 92 13.67 -49.07 -12.76
N ALA A 93 14.65 -48.76 -11.89
CA ALA A 93 15.91 -49.45 -11.53
C ALA A 93 17.01 -49.78 -12.56
N ALA A 94 18.25 -49.32 -12.26
CA ALA A 94 19.42 -50.16 -11.94
C ALA A 94 20.60 -49.30 -11.39
N GLU A 95 21.18 -49.75 -10.26
CA GLU A 95 22.60 -49.76 -9.77
C GLU A 95 23.64 -48.73 -10.35
N ALA A 96 24.62 -48.14 -9.65
CA ALA A 96 25.30 -48.37 -8.37
C ALA A 96 26.10 -47.09 -7.94
N GLU A 97 26.47 -46.98 -6.66
CA GLU A 97 27.37 -45.95 -6.06
C GLU A 97 28.88 -46.18 -6.42
N PRO A 98 29.91 -45.46 -5.88
CA PRO A 98 30.00 -44.24 -5.03
C PRO A 98 31.16 -43.24 -5.39
N ALA A 99 31.44 -42.30 -4.45
CA ALA A 99 32.67 -41.50 -4.22
C ALA A 99 32.73 -40.10 -4.89
N ALA A 100 33.22 -39.01 -4.27
CA ALA A 100 34.09 -38.83 -3.11
C ALA A 100 33.91 -37.44 -2.45
N GLU A 101 34.33 -37.34 -1.19
CA GLU A 101 34.67 -36.12 -0.44
C GLU A 101 35.44 -35.06 -1.26
N ASN A 102 35.20 -33.77 -1.00
CA ASN A 102 36.23 -32.94 -0.38
C ASN A 102 35.66 -31.67 0.27
N SER A 103 36.29 -31.32 1.40
CA SER A 103 36.05 -30.17 2.26
C SER A 103 36.65 -28.86 1.73
N GLY A 104 36.22 -27.74 2.32
CA GLY A 104 36.88 -26.40 2.30
C GLY A 104 35.85 -25.29 2.07
N ALA A 105 35.55 -24.35 2.99
CA ALA A 105 36.45 -23.39 3.65
C ALA A 105 37.37 -22.72 2.60
N GLU A 106 37.31 -21.43 2.31
CA GLU A 106 37.08 -20.22 3.14
C GLU A 106 36.36 -19.12 2.35
#